data_AF-A0A559N8V8-F1
#
_entry.id   AF-A0A559N8V8-F1
#
_cell.length_a   1.000
_cell.length_b   1.000
_cell.length_c   1.000
_cell.angle_alpha   90.00
_cell.angle_beta   90.00
_cell.angle_gamma   90.00
#
_symmetry.space_group_name_H-M   'P 1'
#
loop_
_entity.id
_entity.type
_entity.pdbx_description
1 polymer ?
#
loop_
_entity_poly.entity_id
_entity_poly.type
_entity_poly.pdbx_seq_one_letter_code
_entity_poly.pdbx_strand_id
1 'polypeptide(L)'
;MHGNNSFTKHLIFRCIATRLCVIFSSLFFVTSCSSGDGSSSEKKDLTEDTQAEEQDVNQDNNTNNNENSNGLNANMPPSTNFNLATWNISIPIDEDNNNKADTVKENELNNGFTNDNYFYTAADGGMVFKCPIDGFKTSENTKYTRTELREMLRAGNTNIDTQGVTKNNWVFGSAPQQDITNAGGYDGELHATLAVNHVTTTGDDDQVGRVIIGQIHANDDEPLRIYYRKLPNNTLGSIYIAHEENAANETFYDLIGSRSKSAANPEDGIALDEKFSYTVKVTGNSMWVTINRDGKDAIEQFVDMTNSGYDVGGQYMYFKAGVYNQNNTGTATDYVQATFYSLESGHK
;
A
#
# COMPACT_ATOMS: atom_id res chain seq x y z
N MET A 1 -36.76 -10.48 52.43
CA MET A 1 -37.00 -11.94 52.25
C MET A 1 -37.03 -12.23 50.76
N HIS A 2 -36.65 -13.46 50.38
CA HIS A 2 -36.61 -14.11 49.05
C HIS A 2 -37.53 -13.55 47.94
N GLY A 3 -37.15 -13.60 46.65
CA GLY A 3 -35.95 -14.25 46.09
C GLY A 3 -35.79 -14.11 44.56
N ASN A 4 -34.89 -14.94 44.00
CA ASN A 4 -34.40 -14.92 42.61
C ASN A 4 -35.46 -15.11 41.51
N ASN A 5 -35.18 -14.59 40.31
CA ASN A 5 -34.89 -15.48 39.17
C ASN A 5 -34.11 -14.79 38.03
N SER A 6 -33.14 -15.52 37.49
CA SER A 6 -32.33 -15.14 36.32
C SER A 6 -32.87 -15.83 35.07
N PHE A 7 -32.79 -15.19 33.91
CA PHE A 7 -32.94 -15.86 32.61
C PHE A 7 -31.95 -15.30 31.59
N THR A 8 -30.87 -16.06 31.36
CA THR A 8 -29.94 -15.87 30.25
C THR A 8 -30.43 -16.66 29.05
N LYS A 9 -30.43 -16.08 27.84
CA LYS A 9 -30.58 -16.82 26.58
C LYS A 9 -29.39 -16.55 25.67
N HIS A 10 -28.51 -17.54 25.54
CA HIS A 10 -27.58 -17.61 24.42
C HIS A 10 -28.31 -18.12 23.17
N LEU A 11 -28.03 -17.52 22.02
CA LEU A 11 -28.54 -17.96 20.73
C LEU A 11 -27.34 -18.34 19.85
N ILE A 12 -27.14 -19.65 19.66
CA ILE A 12 -26.06 -20.19 18.81
C ILE A 12 -26.61 -20.40 17.40
N PHE A 13 -26.17 -19.59 16.44
CA PHE A 13 -26.40 -19.85 15.02
C PHE A 13 -25.27 -20.71 14.46
N ARG A 14 -25.58 -21.94 14.04
CA ARG A 14 -24.72 -22.73 13.16
C ARG A 14 -25.03 -22.37 11.72
N CYS A 15 -24.04 -21.88 10.97
CA CYS A 15 -24.14 -21.75 9.53
C CYS A 15 -23.38 -22.90 8.85
N ILE A 16 -24.06 -23.61 7.95
CA ILE A 16 -23.46 -24.63 7.07
C ILE A 16 -23.66 -24.13 5.64
N ALA A 17 -22.58 -23.88 4.92
CA ALA A 17 -22.62 -23.54 3.50
C ALA A 17 -21.52 -24.31 2.75
N THR A 18 -21.98 -25.11 1.79
CA THR A 18 -21.23 -26.11 1.02
C THR A 18 -20.17 -25.51 0.09
N ARG A 19 -18.97 -26.10 0.03
CA ARG A 19 -18.00 -25.84 -1.04
C ARG A 19 -18.55 -26.33 -2.38
N LEU A 20 -18.60 -25.47 -3.40
CA LEU A 20 -18.80 -25.88 -4.79
C LEU A 20 -17.52 -25.62 -5.58
N CYS A 21 -16.89 -26.67 -6.09
CA CYS A 21 -15.70 -26.61 -6.94
C CYS A 21 -16.13 -26.89 -8.38
N VAL A 22 -15.93 -25.95 -9.29
CA VAL A 22 -16.25 -26.09 -10.72
C VAL A 22 -14.94 -26.27 -11.49
N ILE A 23 -14.69 -27.48 -11.96
CA ILE A 23 -13.57 -27.80 -12.85
C ILE A 23 -14.08 -27.66 -14.29
N PHE A 24 -13.54 -26.69 -15.03
CA PHE A 24 -13.70 -26.63 -16.49
C PHE A 24 -12.69 -27.57 -17.15
N SER A 25 -13.18 -28.56 -17.89
CA SER A 25 -12.38 -29.46 -18.72
C SER A 25 -12.79 -29.27 -20.19
N SER A 26 -11.91 -28.62 -20.96
CA SER A 26 -12.12 -28.32 -22.38
C SER A 26 -11.69 -29.50 -23.24
N LEU A 27 -12.64 -30.30 -23.73
CA LEU A 27 -12.36 -31.41 -24.64
C LEU A 27 -12.72 -31.04 -26.09
N PHE A 28 -11.71 -30.75 -26.91
CA PHE A 28 -11.88 -30.52 -28.35
C PHE A 28 -12.11 -31.85 -29.08
N PHE A 29 -13.29 -31.99 -29.70
CA PHE A 29 -13.53 -33.01 -30.73
C PHE A 29 -13.28 -32.39 -32.11
N VAL A 30 -12.31 -32.91 -32.85
CA VAL A 30 -12.17 -32.70 -34.29
C VAL A 30 -12.62 -33.97 -34.99
N THR A 31 -13.73 -33.91 -35.72
CA THR A 31 -14.18 -34.99 -36.59
C THR A 31 -13.92 -34.63 -38.05
N SER A 32 -13.11 -35.43 -38.73
CA SER A 32 -12.93 -35.35 -40.18
C SER A 32 -14.07 -36.07 -40.90
N CYS A 33 -14.58 -35.46 -41.96
CA CYS A 33 -15.37 -36.14 -42.99
C CYS A 33 -14.65 -35.99 -44.32
N SER A 34 -14.65 -37.06 -45.12
CA SER A 34 -13.91 -37.17 -46.38
C SER A 34 -14.83 -37.67 -47.50
N SER A 35 -14.41 -37.38 -48.74
CA SER A 35 -14.85 -37.95 -50.02
C SER A 35 -16.16 -37.42 -50.66
N GLY A 36 -16.04 -37.02 -51.93
CA GLY A 36 -17.13 -36.61 -52.83
C GLY A 36 -16.62 -35.95 -54.12
N ASP A 37 -16.21 -36.76 -55.11
CA ASP A 37 -15.60 -36.33 -56.40
C ASP A 37 -16.51 -35.47 -57.31
N GLY A 38 -15.91 -34.67 -58.22
CA GLY A 38 -16.70 -33.77 -59.08
C GLY A 38 -16.07 -33.02 -60.27
N SER A 39 -15.09 -33.57 -61.01
CA SER A 39 -14.80 -33.25 -62.45
C SER A 39 -14.09 -31.94 -62.91
N SER A 40 -13.06 -32.17 -63.74
CA SER A 40 -12.64 -31.50 -65.00
C SER A 40 -11.84 -30.17 -65.07
N SER A 41 -10.61 -30.28 -65.61
CA SER A 41 -9.85 -29.35 -66.50
C SER A 41 -9.49 -27.94 -65.98
N GLU A 42 -8.35 -27.28 -66.23
CA GLU A 42 -7.05 -27.55 -66.92
C GLU A 42 -6.10 -26.35 -66.62
N LYS A 43 -4.79 -26.23 -66.90
CA LYS A 43 -3.71 -27.00 -67.57
C LYS A 43 -2.33 -26.42 -67.11
N LYS A 44 -1.19 -27.09 -67.42
CA LYS A 44 0.23 -26.60 -67.33
C LYS A 44 0.81 -26.41 -65.91
N ASP A 45 2.12 -26.49 -65.66
CA ASP A 45 3.27 -27.01 -66.44
C ASP A 45 4.30 -27.63 -65.48
N LEU A 46 5.28 -28.38 -66.00
CA LEU A 46 6.41 -28.91 -65.23
C LEU A 46 7.56 -27.88 -65.17
N THR A 47 8.24 -27.74 -64.02
CA THR A 47 9.69 -28.02 -63.86
C THR A 47 10.24 -27.70 -62.45
N GLU A 48 11.09 -28.62 -61.99
CA GLU A 48 12.33 -28.45 -61.21
C GLU A 48 12.32 -28.00 -59.72
N ASP A 49 12.73 -28.97 -58.91
CA ASP A 49 13.44 -28.82 -57.62
C ASP A 49 14.50 -27.72 -57.63
N THR A 50 14.58 -26.97 -56.52
CA THR A 50 15.86 -26.52 -55.97
C THR A 50 15.73 -26.43 -54.45
N GLN A 51 16.63 -27.10 -53.74
CA GLN A 51 16.70 -27.06 -52.28
C GLN A 51 17.18 -25.68 -51.80
N ALA A 52 16.51 -25.13 -50.79
CA ALA A 52 17.05 -24.06 -49.96
C ALA A 52 16.87 -24.46 -48.49
N GLU A 53 17.97 -24.49 -47.75
CA GLU A 53 17.96 -24.68 -46.31
C GLU A 53 17.44 -23.39 -45.65
N GLU A 54 16.31 -23.46 -44.94
CA GLU A 54 15.87 -22.37 -44.07
C GLU A 54 16.19 -22.75 -42.62
N GLN A 55 17.14 -22.04 -42.03
CA GLN A 55 17.53 -22.26 -40.64
C GLN A 55 16.42 -21.74 -39.72
N ASP A 56 15.77 -22.64 -39.00
CA ASP A 56 14.81 -22.30 -37.95
C ASP A 56 15.56 -21.68 -36.76
N VAL A 57 15.76 -20.36 -36.81
CA VAL A 57 16.33 -19.57 -35.71
C VAL A 57 15.25 -19.42 -34.65
N ASN A 58 15.11 -20.43 -33.80
CA ASN A 58 14.32 -20.35 -32.58
C ASN A 58 14.97 -19.35 -31.62
N GLN A 59 14.63 -18.06 -31.81
CA GLN A 59 15.12 -16.98 -30.98
C GLN A 59 14.34 -16.94 -29.67
N ASP A 60 14.68 -17.86 -28.77
CA ASP A 60 14.28 -17.82 -27.36
C ASP A 60 14.75 -16.49 -26.76
N ASN A 61 13.88 -15.49 -26.76
CA ASN A 61 14.07 -14.24 -26.04
C ASN A 61 13.95 -14.55 -24.54
N ASN A 62 15.06 -15.03 -23.99
CA ASN A 62 15.27 -15.34 -22.59
C ASN A 62 15.16 -14.04 -21.76
N THR A 63 13.92 -13.65 -21.42
CA THR A 63 13.65 -12.65 -20.40
C THR A 63 14.25 -13.15 -19.10
N ASN A 64 15.14 -12.35 -18.49
CA ASN A 64 15.83 -12.71 -17.26
C ASN A 64 14.82 -12.98 -16.12
N ASN A 65 14.47 -14.26 -15.91
CA ASN A 65 13.61 -14.72 -14.83
C ASN A 65 14.35 -14.66 -13.48
N ASN A 66 14.64 -13.43 -13.04
CA ASN A 66 15.18 -13.07 -11.73
C ASN A 66 14.06 -12.59 -10.77
N GLU A 67 12.80 -12.92 -11.07
CA GLU A 67 11.70 -12.81 -10.12
C GLU A 67 11.86 -13.84 -9.01
N ASN A 68 11.67 -13.42 -7.77
CA ASN A 68 11.69 -14.32 -6.62
C ASN A 68 10.31 -14.98 -6.40
N SER A 69 10.17 -15.73 -5.30
CA SER A 69 8.91 -16.39 -4.92
C SER A 69 7.69 -15.46 -4.76
N ASN A 70 7.91 -14.15 -4.74
CA ASN A 70 6.87 -13.13 -4.57
C ASN A 70 6.57 -12.39 -5.89
N GLY A 71 7.20 -12.78 -7.02
CA GLY A 71 7.06 -12.08 -8.31
C GLY A 71 7.83 -10.77 -8.40
N LEU A 72 8.75 -10.47 -7.47
CA LEU A 72 9.52 -9.22 -7.44
C LEU A 72 10.95 -9.47 -7.94
N ASN A 73 11.47 -8.59 -8.80
CA ASN A 73 12.82 -8.69 -9.34
C ASN A 73 13.80 -7.82 -8.55
N ALA A 74 14.75 -8.47 -7.87
CA ALA A 74 15.74 -7.81 -7.01
C ALA A 74 16.78 -6.95 -7.74
N ASN A 75 16.89 -7.06 -9.07
CA ASN A 75 17.87 -6.33 -9.89
C ASN A 75 17.27 -5.12 -10.61
N MET A 76 15.99 -4.83 -10.39
CA MET A 76 15.24 -3.75 -11.04
C MET A 76 14.85 -2.67 -10.02
N PRO A 77 14.72 -1.40 -10.44
CA PRO A 77 14.29 -0.33 -9.54
C PRO A 77 12.85 -0.54 -9.06
N PRO A 78 12.42 0.10 -7.95
CA PRO A 78 11.12 -0.14 -7.35
C PRO A 78 9.95 0.02 -8.33
N SER A 79 9.98 0.98 -9.24
CA SER A 79 8.95 1.20 -10.26
C SER A 79 8.84 0.13 -11.36
N THR A 80 9.71 -0.89 -11.37
CA THR A 80 9.49 -2.10 -12.18
C THR A 80 8.65 -3.13 -11.44
N ASN A 81 8.80 -3.22 -10.11
CA ASN A 81 8.08 -4.17 -9.26
C ASN A 81 6.75 -3.60 -8.75
N PHE A 82 6.58 -2.27 -8.75
CA PHE A 82 5.42 -1.54 -8.23
C PHE A 82 4.96 -0.48 -9.24
N ASN A 83 3.65 -0.32 -9.42
CA ASN A 83 3.12 0.81 -10.21
C ASN A 83 3.21 2.11 -9.39
N LEU A 84 4.20 2.94 -9.66
CA LEU A 84 4.44 4.21 -8.96
C LEU A 84 3.94 5.43 -9.75
N ALA A 85 3.22 5.24 -10.87
CA ALA A 85 2.77 6.32 -11.74
C ALA A 85 1.82 7.32 -11.04
N THR A 86 1.04 6.85 -10.05
CA THR A 86 0.13 7.66 -9.24
C THR A 86 0.72 8.03 -7.88
N TRP A 87 2.04 8.16 -7.77
CA TRP A 87 2.72 8.53 -6.52
C TRP A 87 3.85 9.53 -6.79
N ASN A 88 4.11 10.42 -5.84
CA ASN A 88 5.41 11.06 -5.67
C ASN A 88 6.04 10.59 -4.35
N ILE A 89 7.34 10.79 -4.15
CA ILE A 89 8.02 10.45 -2.88
C ILE A 89 8.76 11.67 -2.33
N SER A 90 8.63 11.93 -1.03
CA SER A 90 9.53 12.85 -0.31
C SER A 90 10.63 12.06 0.39
N ILE A 91 11.88 12.52 0.29
CA ILE A 91 13.08 11.94 0.93
C ILE A 91 13.82 13.01 1.75
N PRO A 92 14.52 12.66 2.85
CA PRO A 92 14.96 13.63 3.86
C PRO A 92 16.30 14.34 3.51
N ILE A 93 16.48 14.70 2.23
CA ILE A 93 17.61 15.48 1.69
C ILE A 93 17.11 16.82 1.11
N ASP A 94 18.04 17.71 0.77
CA ASP A 94 17.80 19.07 0.25
C ASP A 94 18.90 19.43 -0.76
N GLU A 95 18.80 18.90 -1.98
CA GLU A 95 19.78 19.12 -3.05
C GLU A 95 19.67 20.53 -3.65
N ASP A 96 18.48 21.14 -3.65
CA ASP A 96 18.26 22.50 -4.17
C ASP A 96 18.52 23.62 -3.13
N ASN A 97 18.81 23.25 -1.87
CA ASN A 97 19.11 24.12 -0.74
C ASN A 97 17.93 25.05 -0.35
N ASN A 98 16.69 24.59 -0.54
CA ASN A 98 15.48 25.33 -0.15
C ASN A 98 15.08 25.14 1.34
N ASN A 99 15.83 24.35 2.10
CA ASN A 99 15.60 23.94 3.49
C ASN A 99 14.39 23.01 3.70
N LYS A 100 14.01 22.22 2.70
CA LYS A 100 12.94 21.21 2.79
C LYS A 100 13.36 19.89 2.17
N ALA A 101 12.64 18.83 2.56
CA ALA A 101 12.77 17.51 1.99
C ALA A 101 12.46 17.51 0.48
N ASP A 102 13.43 17.07 -0.32
CA ASP A 102 13.27 16.87 -1.75
C ASP A 102 12.08 15.95 -2.06
N THR A 103 11.42 16.21 -3.20
CA THR A 103 10.25 15.45 -3.62
C THR A 103 10.35 15.08 -5.10
N VAL A 104 10.73 13.83 -5.35
CA VAL A 104 10.82 13.18 -6.66
C VAL A 104 9.42 13.03 -7.25
N LYS A 105 9.21 13.54 -8.46
CA LYS A 105 7.87 13.64 -9.08
C LYS A 105 7.45 12.34 -9.76
N GLU A 106 6.16 12.23 -10.04
CA GLU A 106 5.50 11.02 -10.55
C GLU A 106 6.23 10.35 -11.73
N ASN A 107 6.56 11.15 -12.76
CA ASN A 107 7.22 10.67 -13.97
C ASN A 107 8.67 10.21 -13.73
N GLU A 108 9.36 10.80 -12.75
CA GLU A 108 10.73 10.46 -12.39
C GLU A 108 10.77 9.20 -11.52
N LEU A 109 9.91 9.16 -10.50
CA LEU A 109 9.73 8.02 -9.61
C LEU A 109 9.37 6.75 -10.40
N ASN A 110 8.41 6.88 -11.33
CA ASN A 110 7.96 5.76 -12.17
C ASN A 110 8.93 5.43 -13.33
N ASN A 111 9.99 6.22 -13.54
CA ASN A 111 11.03 5.97 -14.54
C ASN A 111 12.33 5.45 -13.89
N GLY A 112 12.21 4.57 -12.90
CA GLY A 112 13.33 3.85 -12.30
C GLY A 112 14.13 4.59 -11.24
N PHE A 113 13.58 5.63 -10.60
CA PHE A 113 14.26 6.32 -9.48
C PHE A 113 14.66 5.35 -8.36
N THR A 114 15.87 5.55 -7.82
CA THR A 114 16.39 4.87 -6.62
C THR A 114 17.37 5.78 -5.89
N ASN A 115 17.49 5.61 -4.58
CA ASN A 115 18.46 6.23 -3.71
C ASN A 115 18.87 5.24 -2.60
N ASP A 116 20.10 4.75 -2.66
CA ASP A 116 20.64 3.68 -1.79
C ASP A 116 20.54 3.96 -0.28
N ASN A 117 20.39 5.23 0.13
CA ASN A 117 20.25 5.61 1.53
C ASN A 117 18.80 5.61 2.03
N TYR A 118 17.81 5.78 1.15
CA TYR A 118 16.44 6.12 1.52
C TYR A 118 15.36 5.30 0.81
N PHE A 119 15.51 5.01 -0.48
CA PHE A 119 14.47 4.38 -1.30
C PHE A 119 15.06 3.49 -2.40
N TYR A 120 15.03 2.16 -2.22
CA TYR A 120 15.72 1.22 -3.11
C TYR A 120 15.06 -0.17 -3.11
N THR A 121 15.47 -1.04 -4.03
CA THR A 121 15.03 -2.43 -4.09
C THR A 121 15.89 -3.33 -3.20
N ALA A 122 15.27 -4.10 -2.31
CA ALA A 122 15.95 -5.10 -1.47
C ALA A 122 16.45 -6.31 -2.26
N ALA A 123 17.31 -7.12 -1.65
CA ALA A 123 17.78 -8.39 -2.21
C ALA A 123 16.65 -9.42 -2.48
N ASP A 124 15.46 -9.22 -1.89
CA ASP A 124 14.24 -9.98 -2.18
C ASP A 124 13.18 -9.16 -2.97
N GLY A 125 13.62 -8.16 -3.75
CA GLY A 125 12.76 -7.39 -4.66
C GLY A 125 11.80 -6.40 -3.99
N GLY A 126 11.70 -6.42 -2.65
CA GLY A 126 10.85 -5.49 -1.91
C GLY A 126 11.29 -4.03 -2.02
N MET A 127 10.33 -3.12 -2.02
CA MET A 127 10.55 -1.67 -2.05
C MET A 127 10.86 -1.16 -0.64
N VAL A 128 12.11 -0.79 -0.40
CA VAL A 128 12.60 -0.32 0.91
C VAL A 128 12.36 1.18 1.06
N PHE A 129 11.84 1.57 2.22
CA PHE A 129 11.84 2.94 2.70
C PHE A 129 12.68 3.00 3.97
N LYS A 130 13.69 3.88 4.00
CA LYS A 130 14.56 4.11 5.15
C LYS A 130 14.62 5.59 5.46
N CYS A 131 14.46 5.96 6.73
CA CYS A 131 14.44 7.36 7.17
C CYS A 131 15.17 7.54 8.51
N PRO A 132 16.32 8.25 8.56
CA PRO A 132 16.98 8.65 9.80
C PRO A 132 16.17 9.64 10.63
N ILE A 133 16.56 9.87 11.88
CA ILE A 133 15.99 10.90 12.78
C ILE A 133 16.32 12.31 12.26
N ASP A 134 17.58 12.54 11.88
CA ASP A 134 18.00 13.80 11.29
C ASP A 134 17.89 13.79 9.76
N GLY A 135 17.84 14.99 9.16
CA GLY A 135 17.56 15.19 7.74
C GLY A 135 16.45 16.22 7.53
N PHE A 136 16.13 16.53 6.28
CA PHE A 136 15.21 17.61 5.93
C PHE A 136 13.74 17.21 6.10
N LYS A 137 12.90 18.23 6.34
CA LYS A 137 11.48 18.10 6.68
C LYS A 137 10.64 18.65 5.53
N THR A 138 9.46 18.10 5.26
CA THR A 138 8.61 18.52 4.13
C THR A 138 8.07 19.95 4.25
N SER A 139 8.00 20.47 5.47
CA SER A 139 7.60 21.86 5.78
C SER A 139 8.02 22.21 7.21
N GLU A 140 7.99 23.50 7.56
CA GLU A 140 8.22 24.00 8.91
C GLU A 140 7.20 23.47 9.94
N ASN A 141 6.03 23.01 9.48
CA ASN A 141 4.95 22.52 10.33
C ASN A 141 5.22 21.10 10.86
N THR A 142 6.03 20.28 10.18
CA THR A 142 6.42 18.95 10.69
C THR A 142 7.78 18.99 11.38
N LYS A 143 7.88 18.30 12.51
CA LYS A 143 9.11 18.14 13.29
C LYS A 143 9.83 16.82 13.01
N TYR A 144 9.32 16.03 12.06
CA TYR A 144 9.68 14.63 11.84
C TYR A 144 10.08 14.40 10.37
N THR A 145 11.12 13.60 10.16
CA THR A 145 11.62 13.20 8.84
C THR A 145 10.75 12.10 8.23
N ARG A 146 10.70 12.01 6.91
CA ARG A 146 9.98 10.94 6.20
C ARG A 146 10.75 10.46 4.96
N THR A 147 10.58 9.18 4.65
CA THR A 147 10.77 8.63 3.31
C THR A 147 9.46 7.96 2.94
N GLU A 148 8.59 8.70 2.25
CA GLU A 148 7.16 8.41 2.21
C GLU A 148 6.54 8.87 0.89
N LEU A 149 5.73 7.99 0.30
CA LEU A 149 4.93 8.26 -0.88
C LEU A 149 3.71 9.13 -0.54
N ARG A 150 3.33 9.99 -1.49
CA ARG A 150 2.06 10.74 -1.50
C ARG A 150 1.33 10.42 -2.80
N GLU A 151 0.07 10.02 -2.69
CA GLU A 151 -0.76 9.65 -3.85
C GLU A 151 -1.01 10.84 -4.77
N MET A 152 -0.96 10.62 -6.07
CA MET A 152 -1.00 11.63 -7.14
C MET A 152 -1.87 11.11 -8.29
N LEU A 153 -3.20 11.16 -8.15
CA LEU A 153 -4.12 10.61 -9.17
C LEU A 153 -3.99 11.30 -10.54
N ARG A 154 -3.35 12.47 -10.62
CA ARG A 154 -3.04 13.13 -11.89
C ARG A 154 -1.97 12.42 -12.72
N ALA A 155 -1.24 11.46 -12.15
CA ALA A 155 -0.19 10.67 -12.78
C ALA A 155 0.79 11.51 -13.65
N GLY A 156 1.41 12.53 -13.05
CA GLY A 156 2.38 13.39 -13.74
C GLY A 156 1.79 14.48 -14.64
N ASN A 157 0.46 14.57 -14.82
CA ASN A 157 -0.17 15.67 -15.54
C ASN A 157 -0.17 16.97 -14.72
N THR A 158 0.85 17.80 -14.90
CA THR A 158 1.04 19.07 -14.17
C THR A 158 0.02 20.17 -14.48
N ASN A 159 -0.93 19.95 -15.40
CA ASN A 159 -2.08 20.85 -15.59
C ASN A 159 -3.19 20.64 -14.54
N ILE A 160 -3.04 19.63 -13.68
CA ILE A 160 -3.95 19.36 -12.56
C ILE A 160 -3.22 19.76 -11.27
N ASP A 161 -3.81 20.70 -10.53
CA ASP A 161 -3.24 21.19 -9.27
C ASP A 161 -3.09 20.07 -8.24
N THR A 162 -1.97 20.10 -7.51
CA THR A 162 -1.63 19.08 -6.51
C THR A 162 -2.65 19.04 -5.37
N GLN A 163 -3.15 20.21 -4.95
CA GLN A 163 -4.04 20.40 -3.80
C GLN A 163 -5.45 20.80 -4.27
N GLY A 164 -6.43 20.63 -3.37
CA GLY A 164 -7.83 20.94 -3.63
C GLY A 164 -8.63 19.77 -4.18
N VAL A 165 -9.94 19.96 -4.31
CA VAL A 165 -10.86 18.98 -4.91
C VAL A 165 -10.68 19.01 -6.44
N THR A 166 -9.63 18.33 -6.90
CA THR A 166 -9.20 18.26 -8.30
C THR A 166 -9.06 16.81 -8.74
N LYS A 167 -8.77 16.59 -10.02
CA LYS A 167 -8.48 15.24 -10.56
C LYS A 167 -7.20 14.59 -10.01
N ASN A 168 -6.48 15.23 -9.08
CA ASN A 168 -5.31 14.67 -8.40
C ASN A 168 -5.62 13.99 -7.06
N ASN A 169 -6.77 14.30 -6.44
CA ASN A 169 -7.11 13.90 -5.08
C ASN A 169 -8.51 13.28 -5.07
N TRP A 170 -8.83 12.44 -4.08
CA TRP A 170 -10.15 11.83 -3.93
C TRP A 170 -10.97 12.50 -2.82
N VAL A 171 -12.23 12.11 -2.67
CA VAL A 171 -13.12 12.58 -1.58
C VAL A 171 -13.90 11.40 -1.00
N PHE A 172 -14.46 11.54 0.21
CA PHE A 172 -15.35 10.51 0.75
C PHE A 172 -16.65 10.46 -0.07
N GLY A 173 -17.26 9.28 -0.25
CA GLY A 173 -18.54 9.12 -0.93
C GLY A 173 -19.74 9.79 -0.24
N SER A 174 -19.53 10.37 0.94
CA SER A 174 -20.45 11.22 1.71
C SER A 174 -20.32 12.71 1.38
N ALA A 175 -19.24 13.13 0.71
CA ALA A 175 -18.99 14.52 0.35
C ALA A 175 -20.06 15.06 -0.64
N PRO A 176 -20.18 16.39 -0.82
CA PRO A 176 -21.16 16.96 -1.74
C PRO A 176 -20.96 16.46 -3.17
N GLN A 177 -22.06 16.25 -3.90
CA GLN A 177 -22.02 15.70 -5.27
C GLN A 177 -21.12 16.49 -6.24
N GLN A 178 -20.99 17.81 -6.02
CA GLN A 178 -20.09 18.66 -6.81
C GLN A 178 -18.61 18.28 -6.60
N ASP A 179 -18.24 17.93 -5.37
CA ASP A 179 -16.87 17.55 -5.02
C ASP A 179 -16.53 16.16 -5.55
N ILE A 180 -17.46 15.20 -5.41
CA ILE A 180 -17.37 13.87 -6.06
C ILE A 180 -17.18 14.00 -7.58
N THR A 181 -17.86 14.97 -8.21
CA THR A 181 -17.76 15.23 -9.66
C THR A 181 -16.40 15.83 -10.05
N ASN A 182 -15.81 16.65 -9.18
CA ASN A 182 -14.56 17.38 -9.41
C ASN A 182 -13.31 16.54 -9.09
N ALA A 183 -13.39 15.67 -8.07
CA ALA A 183 -12.31 14.81 -7.58
C ALA A 183 -11.81 13.78 -8.62
N GLY A 184 -10.60 13.25 -8.42
CA GLY A 184 -10.01 12.17 -9.22
C GLY A 184 -10.69 10.82 -9.04
N GLY A 185 -11.36 10.62 -7.89
CA GLY A 185 -12.20 9.49 -7.55
C GLY A 185 -12.94 9.76 -6.24
N TYR A 186 -13.78 8.84 -5.80
CA TYR A 186 -14.41 8.91 -4.48
C TYR A 186 -14.37 7.58 -3.75
N ASP A 187 -14.53 7.64 -2.42
CA ASP A 187 -14.10 6.58 -1.51
C ASP A 187 -12.61 6.22 -1.70
N GLY A 188 -12.11 5.22 -0.96
CA GLY A 188 -10.71 4.82 -1.13
C GLY A 188 -10.41 3.50 -0.45
N GLU A 189 -9.63 2.67 -1.13
CA GLU A 189 -9.01 1.47 -0.56
C GLU A 189 -7.49 1.57 -0.73
N LEU A 190 -6.74 1.26 0.32
CA LEU A 190 -5.29 1.19 0.32
C LEU A 190 -4.86 -0.15 0.93
N HIS A 191 -4.21 -0.97 0.14
CA HIS A 191 -3.66 -2.25 0.56
C HIS A 191 -2.14 -2.17 0.53
N ALA A 192 -1.50 -2.68 1.59
CA ALA A 192 -0.06 -2.88 1.59
C ALA A 192 0.29 -4.20 2.28
N THR A 193 1.32 -4.87 1.78
CA THR A 193 2.01 -5.95 2.48
C THR A 193 3.44 -5.50 2.72
N LEU A 194 3.91 -5.53 3.96
CA LEU A 194 5.22 -5.01 4.35
C LEU A 194 5.82 -5.79 5.51
N ALA A 195 7.10 -5.57 5.77
CA ALA A 195 7.74 -5.86 7.04
C ALA A 195 8.45 -4.59 7.55
N VAL A 196 8.35 -4.29 8.85
CA VAL A 196 9.16 -3.24 9.47
C VAL A 196 10.50 -3.86 9.86
N ASN A 197 11.59 -3.39 9.26
CA ASN A 197 12.93 -3.97 9.45
C ASN A 197 13.69 -3.31 10.62
N HIS A 198 13.46 -2.01 10.83
CA HIS A 198 14.11 -1.26 11.90
C HIS A 198 13.20 -0.17 12.44
N VAL A 199 13.30 0.10 13.74
CA VAL A 199 12.75 1.31 14.37
C VAL A 199 13.76 1.91 15.30
N THR A 200 13.62 3.20 15.59
CA THR A 200 14.53 3.93 16.47
C THR A 200 14.63 3.29 17.85
N THR A 201 15.85 3.18 18.37
CA THR A 201 16.16 2.60 19.68
C THR A 201 16.64 3.63 20.71
N THR A 202 16.88 4.86 20.25
CA THR A 202 17.30 6.01 21.04
C THR A 202 16.25 7.13 21.02
N GLY A 203 16.31 8.08 21.96
CA GLY A 203 15.37 9.19 22.09
C GLY A 203 14.43 9.04 23.28
N ASP A 204 13.51 9.98 23.44
CA ASP A 204 12.61 10.01 24.61
C ASP A 204 11.62 8.84 24.62
N ASP A 205 11.23 8.40 25.81
CA ASP A 205 10.33 7.25 26.02
C ASP A 205 9.00 7.39 25.26
N ASP A 206 8.46 8.59 25.08
CA ASP A 206 7.21 8.80 24.34
C ASP A 206 7.38 8.72 22.80
N GLN A 207 8.62 8.86 22.32
CA GLN A 207 8.97 8.88 20.90
C GLN A 207 9.59 7.58 20.39
N VAL A 208 10.43 6.93 21.20
CA VAL A 208 11.27 5.79 20.79
C VAL A 208 10.46 4.64 20.19
N GLY A 209 10.98 4.09 19.08
CA GLY A 209 10.45 2.91 18.42
C GLY A 209 9.21 3.13 17.56
N ARG A 210 8.71 4.37 17.40
CA ARG A 210 7.50 4.69 16.63
C ARG A 210 7.80 4.97 15.16
N VAL A 211 7.01 4.39 14.25
CA VAL A 211 6.99 4.72 12.83
C VAL A 211 5.55 4.72 12.31
N ILE A 212 5.18 5.72 11.52
CA ILE A 212 3.94 5.67 10.73
C ILE A 212 4.26 4.97 9.40
N ILE A 213 3.41 4.02 9.01
CA ILE A 213 3.59 3.17 7.82
C ILE A 213 2.57 3.45 6.70
N GLY A 214 1.42 4.03 7.04
CA GLY A 214 0.36 4.37 6.10
C GLY A 214 -0.57 5.45 6.68
N GLN A 215 -1.12 6.30 5.81
CA GLN A 215 -1.97 7.43 6.21
C GLN A 215 -3.09 7.71 5.19
N ILE A 216 -4.16 8.35 5.66
CA ILE A 216 -5.00 9.24 4.85
C ILE A 216 -4.75 10.65 5.36
N HIS A 217 -4.47 11.58 4.47
CA HIS A 217 -4.30 13.00 4.80
C HIS A 217 -5.36 13.83 4.04
N ALA A 218 -5.99 14.76 4.75
CA ALA A 218 -6.95 15.71 4.19
C ALA A 218 -6.24 17.02 3.79
N ASN A 219 -6.96 18.14 3.83
CA ASN A 219 -6.42 19.48 3.58
C ASN A 219 -5.29 19.82 4.58
N ASP A 220 -5.60 19.71 5.87
CA ASP A 220 -4.79 20.20 6.98
C ASP A 220 -4.59 19.13 8.08
N ASP A 221 -5.57 18.24 8.29
CA ASP A 221 -5.57 17.15 9.29
C ASP A 221 -5.48 15.74 8.65
N GLU A 222 -5.31 14.69 9.47
CA GLU A 222 -5.18 13.31 9.01
C GLU A 222 -6.34 12.38 9.48
N PRO A 223 -7.30 12.03 8.60
CA PRO A 223 -8.34 11.04 8.90
C PRO A 223 -7.79 9.68 9.38
N LEU A 224 -6.56 9.32 9.02
CA LEU A 224 -5.90 8.11 9.49
C LEU A 224 -4.38 8.26 9.55
N ARG A 225 -3.78 7.82 10.66
CA ARG A 225 -2.35 7.48 10.77
C ARG A 225 -2.19 6.07 11.34
N ILE A 226 -1.56 5.16 10.59
CA ILE A 226 -1.25 3.79 11.04
C ILE A 226 0.17 3.74 11.57
N TYR A 227 0.33 3.32 12.82
CA TYR A 227 1.63 3.22 13.49
C TYR A 227 2.03 1.77 13.73
N TYR A 228 3.31 1.48 13.52
CA TYR A 228 4.01 0.40 14.19
C TYR A 228 4.86 0.97 15.32
N ARG A 229 4.90 0.28 16.46
CA ARG A 229 5.80 0.65 17.58
C ARG A 229 6.44 -0.55 18.25
N LYS A 230 7.76 -0.61 18.28
CA LYS A 230 8.51 -1.59 19.08
C LYS A 230 9.45 -0.89 20.05
N LEU A 231 9.23 -1.06 21.35
CA LEU A 231 10.12 -0.54 22.40
C LEU A 231 11.47 -1.31 22.40
N PRO A 232 12.60 -0.69 22.81
CA PRO A 232 13.92 -1.34 22.76
C PRO A 232 14.00 -2.69 23.48
N ASN A 233 13.33 -2.81 24.63
CA ASN A 233 13.34 -4.02 25.47
C ASN A 233 12.27 -5.07 25.06
N ASN A 234 11.43 -4.77 24.08
CA ASN A 234 10.42 -5.71 23.56
C ASN A 234 11.01 -6.49 22.37
N THR A 235 10.65 -7.76 22.23
CA THR A 235 10.94 -8.56 21.03
C THR A 235 9.93 -8.32 19.92
N LEU A 236 8.68 -7.97 20.28
CA LEU A 236 7.58 -7.73 19.35
C LEU A 236 7.07 -6.29 19.44
N GLY A 237 6.55 -5.78 18.32
CA GLY A 237 5.94 -4.47 18.18
C GLY A 237 4.40 -4.50 18.27
N SER A 238 3.84 -3.36 18.66
CA SER A 238 2.42 -3.01 18.64
C SER A 238 2.01 -2.42 17.29
N ILE A 239 0.74 -2.58 16.92
CA ILE A 239 0.08 -1.80 15.86
C ILE A 239 -1.06 -1.00 16.50
N TYR A 240 -1.15 0.28 16.18
CA TYR A 240 -2.26 1.15 16.57
C TYR A 240 -2.54 2.18 15.48
N ILE A 241 -3.74 2.74 15.49
CA ILE A 241 -4.11 3.84 14.61
C ILE A 241 -4.47 5.09 15.41
N ALA A 242 -4.31 6.26 14.78
CA ALA A 242 -4.94 7.50 15.18
C ALA A 242 -5.93 7.94 14.09
N HIS A 243 -7.09 8.44 14.52
CA HIS A 243 -8.04 9.17 13.72
C HIS A 243 -8.13 10.59 14.27
N GLU A 244 -7.81 11.60 13.47
CA GLU A 244 -8.02 13.00 13.81
C GLU A 244 -9.33 13.48 13.19
N GLU A 245 -10.19 14.12 13.97
CA GLU A 245 -11.36 14.84 13.47
C GLU A 245 -10.91 16.19 12.88
N ASN A 246 -11.51 16.63 11.76
CA ASN A 246 -11.18 17.88 11.07
C ASN A 246 -11.23 19.08 12.04
N ALA A 247 -10.09 19.75 12.22
CA ALA A 247 -9.86 20.82 13.19
C ALA A 247 -10.30 20.52 14.65
N ALA A 248 -10.27 19.25 15.09
CA ALA A 248 -10.79 18.81 16.37
C ALA A 248 -9.89 17.77 17.09
N ASN A 249 -10.43 16.65 17.59
CA ASN A 249 -9.70 15.75 18.50
C ASN A 249 -9.04 14.56 17.79
N GLU A 250 -7.91 14.12 18.33
CA GLU A 250 -7.26 12.85 17.95
C GLU A 250 -7.75 11.69 18.85
N THR A 251 -8.31 10.64 18.25
CA THR A 251 -8.69 9.39 18.92
C THR A 251 -7.74 8.27 18.52
N PHE A 252 -7.25 7.53 19.51
CA PHE A 252 -6.33 6.40 19.33
C PHE A 252 -7.03 5.05 19.53
N TYR A 253 -6.69 4.07 18.68
CA TYR A 253 -7.16 2.70 18.79
C TYR A 253 -5.96 1.74 18.75
N ASP A 254 -5.73 1.02 19.86
CA ASP A 254 -4.70 -0.03 19.93
C ASP A 254 -5.26 -1.31 19.30
N LEU A 255 -4.70 -1.76 18.17
CA LEU A 255 -5.15 -2.97 17.44
C LEU A 255 -4.38 -4.21 17.89
N ILE A 256 -3.06 -4.08 18.04
CA ILE A 256 -2.16 -5.13 18.53
C ILE A 256 -1.27 -4.51 19.60
N GLY A 257 -1.27 -5.09 20.81
CA GLY A 257 -0.47 -4.59 21.93
C GLY A 257 -1.00 -3.27 22.47
N SER A 258 -0.11 -2.30 22.67
CA SER A 258 -0.50 -0.92 23.03
C SER A 258 0.52 0.12 22.56
N ARG A 259 0.04 1.33 22.26
CA ARG A 259 0.87 2.52 21.97
C ARG A 259 1.68 3.04 23.15
N SER A 260 1.37 2.60 24.39
CA SER A 260 1.98 3.12 25.62
C SER A 260 3.51 3.07 25.59
N LYS A 261 4.15 4.14 26.11
CA LYS A 261 5.61 4.22 26.25
C LYS A 261 6.22 3.22 27.23
N SER A 262 5.39 2.62 28.07
CA SER A 262 5.78 1.56 29.01
C SER A 262 4.95 0.28 28.78
N ALA A 263 4.54 0.03 27.53
CA ALA A 263 3.86 -1.21 27.17
C ALA A 263 4.77 -2.42 27.45
N ALA A 264 4.21 -3.47 28.07
CA ALA A 264 4.87 -4.77 28.12
C ALA A 264 5.05 -5.33 26.69
N ASN A 265 5.91 -6.34 26.54
CA ASN A 265 6.04 -7.04 25.27
C ASN A 265 4.70 -7.66 24.85
N PRO A 266 4.09 -7.26 23.72
CA PRO A 266 2.77 -7.75 23.34
C PRO A 266 2.82 -9.23 22.98
N GLU A 267 1.96 -10.06 23.60
CA GLU A 267 1.96 -11.51 23.42
C GLU A 267 1.74 -11.94 21.97
N ASP A 268 0.85 -11.25 21.27
CA ASP A 268 0.55 -11.45 19.85
C ASP A 268 1.01 -10.25 19.00
N GLY A 269 2.16 -9.66 19.35
CA GLY A 269 2.79 -8.59 18.57
C GLY A 269 3.32 -9.04 17.20
N ILE A 270 3.99 -8.10 16.51
CA ILE A 270 4.64 -8.31 15.21
C ILE A 270 6.15 -8.08 15.37
N ALA A 271 6.99 -9.06 15.05
CA ALA A 271 8.44 -8.91 15.11
C ALA A 271 8.97 -7.91 14.07
N LEU A 272 10.23 -7.49 14.21
CA LEU A 272 10.93 -6.91 13.07
C LEU A 272 11.13 -8.01 12.01
N ASP A 273 11.12 -7.62 10.73
CA ASP A 273 11.18 -8.50 9.56
C ASP A 273 10.02 -9.50 9.40
N GLU A 274 9.02 -9.51 10.29
CA GLU A 274 7.76 -10.25 10.11
C GLU A 274 6.88 -9.57 9.06
N LYS A 275 6.49 -10.30 8.01
CA LYS A 275 5.57 -9.80 6.98
C LYS A 275 4.13 -9.79 7.51
N PHE A 276 3.48 -8.65 7.36
CA PHE A 276 2.05 -8.48 7.61
C PHE A 276 1.44 -7.57 6.54
N SER A 277 0.12 -7.54 6.46
CA SER A 277 -0.60 -6.66 5.55
C SER A 277 -1.54 -5.74 6.33
N TYR A 278 -1.69 -4.50 5.87
CA TYR A 278 -2.80 -3.65 6.26
C TYR A 278 -3.71 -3.38 5.06
N THR A 279 -5.00 -3.25 5.34
CA THR A 279 -6.02 -2.71 4.41
C THR A 279 -6.70 -1.55 5.09
N VAL A 280 -6.78 -0.42 4.41
CA VAL A 280 -7.65 0.70 4.76
C VAL A 280 -8.78 0.73 3.75
N LYS A 281 -10.03 0.82 4.21
CA LYS A 281 -11.21 0.94 3.36
C LYS A 281 -12.11 2.04 3.88
N VAL A 282 -12.29 3.09 3.09
CA VAL A 282 -13.25 4.16 3.32
C VAL A 282 -14.46 3.94 2.39
N THR A 283 -15.67 4.07 2.93
CA THR A 283 -16.91 4.13 2.13
C THR A 283 -17.88 5.10 2.80
N GLY A 284 -18.09 6.26 2.18
CA GLY A 284 -18.69 7.42 2.84
C GLY A 284 -17.94 7.76 4.13
N ASN A 285 -18.67 7.92 5.23
CA ASN A 285 -18.10 8.20 6.55
C ASN A 285 -17.65 6.93 7.32
N SER A 286 -17.69 5.74 6.72
CA SER A 286 -17.21 4.50 7.35
C SER A 286 -15.76 4.22 6.97
N MET A 287 -14.86 4.17 7.95
CA MET A 287 -13.48 3.68 7.76
C MET A 287 -13.27 2.35 8.46
N TRP A 288 -12.64 1.41 7.77
CA TRP A 288 -12.17 0.13 8.28
C TRP A 288 -10.66 0.02 8.12
N VAL A 289 -9.96 -0.39 9.17
CA VAL A 289 -8.54 -0.76 9.12
C VAL A 289 -8.38 -2.20 9.55
N THR A 290 -7.90 -3.05 8.63
CA THR A 290 -7.75 -4.50 8.83
C THR A 290 -6.26 -4.87 8.78
N ILE A 291 -5.76 -5.56 9.81
CA ILE A 291 -4.41 -6.12 9.86
C ILE A 291 -4.49 -7.63 9.65
N ASN A 292 -3.76 -8.14 8.66
CA ASN A 292 -3.66 -9.55 8.30
C ASN A 292 -2.24 -10.06 8.52
N ARG A 293 -2.09 -11.28 9.05
CA ARG A 293 -0.81 -11.95 9.30
C ARG A 293 -0.95 -13.42 8.95
N ASP A 294 0.10 -14.04 8.42
CA ASP A 294 0.04 -15.43 7.99
C ASP A 294 -0.31 -16.37 9.16
N GLY A 295 -1.21 -17.32 8.90
CA GLY A 295 -1.71 -18.28 9.89
C GLY A 295 -2.50 -17.70 11.07
N LYS A 296 -2.85 -16.39 11.09
CA LYS A 296 -3.59 -15.74 12.19
C LYS A 296 -4.92 -15.15 11.70
N ASP A 297 -5.88 -15.02 12.61
CA ASP A 297 -7.13 -14.31 12.33
C ASP A 297 -6.87 -12.82 12.06
N ALA A 298 -7.67 -12.23 11.18
CA ALA A 298 -7.61 -10.80 10.86
C ALA A 298 -8.07 -9.96 12.06
N ILE A 299 -7.37 -8.86 12.32
CA ILE A 299 -7.73 -7.87 13.35
C ILE A 299 -8.31 -6.66 12.64
N GLU A 300 -9.50 -6.23 13.03
CA GLU A 300 -10.25 -5.20 12.32
C GLU A 300 -10.72 -4.10 13.28
N GLN A 301 -10.45 -2.85 12.92
CA GLN A 301 -10.91 -1.65 13.63
C GLN A 301 -11.83 -0.84 12.73
N PHE A 302 -13.06 -0.61 13.20
CA PHE A 302 -14.02 0.31 12.58
C PHE A 302 -13.90 1.70 13.20
N VAL A 303 -14.01 2.75 12.38
CA VAL A 303 -14.13 4.15 12.80
C VAL A 303 -15.31 4.77 12.05
N ASP A 304 -16.29 5.27 12.81
CA ASP A 304 -17.39 6.08 12.30
C ASP A 304 -16.95 7.54 12.26
N MET A 305 -16.78 8.08 11.05
CA MET A 305 -16.32 9.45 10.81
C MET A 305 -17.47 10.43 10.57
N THR A 306 -18.72 10.05 10.89
CA THR A 306 -19.93 10.85 10.55
C THR A 306 -19.95 12.25 11.19
N ASN A 307 -19.20 12.46 12.28
CA ASN A 307 -19.07 13.77 12.92
C ASN A 307 -17.66 14.38 12.75
N SER A 308 -16.77 13.74 12.00
CA SER A 308 -15.35 14.13 11.88
C SER A 308 -15.10 15.25 10.86
N GLY A 309 -16.15 15.80 10.25
CA GLY A 309 -16.08 17.00 9.41
C GLY A 309 -15.40 16.84 8.05
N TYR A 310 -15.14 15.61 7.59
CA TYR A 310 -14.47 15.34 6.31
C TYR A 310 -15.42 15.31 5.09
N ASP A 311 -16.73 15.39 5.31
CA ASP A 311 -17.79 15.41 4.30
C ASP A 311 -18.44 16.80 4.12
N VAL A 312 -17.97 17.83 4.82
CA VAL A 312 -18.55 19.21 4.79
C VAL A 312 -18.38 19.95 3.45
N GLY A 313 -17.57 19.39 2.54
CA GLY A 313 -17.24 19.97 1.25
C GLY A 313 -15.93 20.78 1.24
N GLY A 314 -15.28 20.83 0.09
CA GLY A 314 -13.94 21.44 -0.09
C GLY A 314 -12.79 20.66 0.57
N GLN A 315 -13.10 19.53 1.22
CA GLN A 315 -12.13 18.57 1.75
C GLN A 315 -11.65 17.65 0.63
N TYR A 316 -10.35 17.42 0.53
CA TYR A 316 -9.73 16.52 -0.44
C TYR A 316 -8.74 15.59 0.25
N MET A 317 -8.69 14.35 -0.21
CA MET A 317 -7.97 13.25 0.40
C MET A 317 -6.89 12.71 -0.53
N TYR A 318 -5.83 12.18 0.08
CA TYR A 318 -4.80 11.41 -0.61
C TYR A 318 -4.19 10.40 0.36
N PHE A 319 -3.89 9.19 -0.14
CA PHE A 319 -3.16 8.20 0.63
C PHE A 319 -1.67 8.54 0.75
N LYS A 320 -1.04 8.00 1.80
CA LYS A 320 0.41 8.01 1.98
C LYS A 320 0.88 6.63 2.48
N ALA A 321 2.09 6.22 2.08
CA ALA A 321 2.69 4.95 2.50
C ALA A 321 4.23 5.03 2.47
N GLY A 322 4.90 4.32 3.39
CA GLY A 322 6.36 4.30 3.48
C GLY A 322 6.83 4.28 4.93
N VAL A 323 7.77 5.15 5.31
CA VAL A 323 8.12 5.40 6.72
C VAL A 323 8.16 6.90 7.05
N TYR A 324 7.31 7.30 8.00
CA TYR A 324 7.32 8.63 8.61
C TYR A 324 7.79 8.48 10.08
N ASN A 325 8.95 9.06 10.39
CA ASN A 325 9.73 8.76 11.58
C ASN A 325 9.26 9.61 12.77
N GLN A 326 8.43 9.04 13.64
CA GLN A 326 7.81 9.74 14.76
C GLN A 326 8.75 9.85 15.98
N ASN A 327 10.03 10.05 15.72
CA ASN A 327 11.08 10.31 16.70
C ASN A 327 12.04 11.40 16.19
N ASN A 328 12.17 12.48 16.96
CA ASN A 328 13.08 13.59 16.69
C ASN A 328 13.99 13.95 17.88
N THR A 329 14.08 13.09 18.89
CA THR A 329 14.94 13.31 20.08
C THR A 329 16.01 12.23 20.29
N GLY A 330 16.03 11.19 19.45
CA GLY A 330 17.11 10.21 19.42
C GLY A 330 18.37 10.68 18.70
N THR A 331 19.31 9.74 18.51
CA THR A 331 20.57 9.98 17.82
C THR A 331 20.30 10.27 16.34
N ALA A 332 20.92 11.31 15.79
CA ALA A 332 20.70 11.77 14.40
C ALA A 332 20.72 10.65 13.33
N THR A 333 21.61 9.66 13.47
CA THR A 333 21.78 8.53 12.55
C THR A 333 20.94 7.29 12.90
N ASP A 334 20.22 7.28 14.02
CA ASP A 334 19.21 6.26 14.31
C ASP A 334 18.03 6.44 13.35
N TYR A 335 17.31 5.37 13.02
CA TYR A 335 16.41 5.38 11.85
C TYR A 335 15.22 4.43 11.98
N VAL A 336 14.24 4.63 11.10
CA VAL A 336 13.16 3.69 10.82
C VAL A 336 13.34 3.11 9.43
N GLN A 337 12.98 1.84 9.23
CA GLN A 337 13.01 1.19 7.92
C GLN A 337 11.87 0.17 7.80
N ALA A 338 11.21 0.16 6.64
CA ALA A 338 10.26 -0.87 6.26
C ALA A 338 10.46 -1.27 4.79
N THR A 339 10.16 -2.53 4.48
CA THR A 339 10.21 -3.09 3.12
C THR A 339 8.80 -3.50 2.71
N PHE A 340 8.29 -2.91 1.64
CA PHE A 340 6.98 -3.20 1.06
C PHE A 340 7.13 -4.28 -0.03
N TYR A 341 6.14 -5.16 -0.10
CA TYR A 341 6.05 -6.31 -1.01
C TYR A 341 4.81 -6.26 -1.91
N SER A 342 3.80 -5.47 -1.51
CA SER A 342 2.68 -5.02 -2.34
C SER A 342 2.26 -3.64 -1.82
N LEU A 343 1.84 -2.76 -2.72
CA LEU A 343 1.23 -1.46 -2.42
C LEU A 343 0.26 -1.12 -3.55
N GLU A 344 -1.03 -1.05 -3.23
CA GLU A 344 -2.11 -0.82 -4.19
C GLU A 344 -3.11 0.16 -3.58
N SER A 345 -3.52 1.19 -4.34
CA SER A 345 -4.66 2.05 -4.00
C SER A 345 -5.72 2.02 -5.09
N GLY A 346 -6.97 2.29 -4.70
CA GLY A 346 -8.12 2.28 -5.61
C GLY A 346 -9.28 3.13 -5.12
N HIS A 347 -10.06 3.65 -6.08
CA HIS A 347 -11.21 4.53 -5.87
C HIS A 347 -12.37 4.12 -6.77
N LYS A 348 -13.55 4.72 -6.54
CA LYS A 348 -14.75 4.58 -7.38
C LYS A 348 -14.94 5.81 -8.29
#